data_AF-A0A355AQB6-F1
#
_entry.id   AF-A0A355AQB6-F1
#
_cell.length_a   1.000
_cell.length_b   1.000
_cell.length_c   1.000
_cell.angle_alpha   90.00
_cell.angle_beta   90.00
_cell.angle_gamma   90.00
#
_symmetry.space_group_name_H-M   'P 1'
#
loop_
_entity.id
_entity.type
_entity.pdbx_description
1 polymer ?
#
loop_
_entity_poly.entity_id
_entity_poly.type
_entity_poly.pdbx_seq_one_letter_code
_entity_poly.pdbx_strand_id
1 'polypeptide(L)'
;MNYDVVVFVAAIFLLAGCVKGLIGFGLPTVSIAIIATFLGLIEAMTLMLLPSLITNLWQGLVGGHLIRLIRRCWSMFILGAVFTWFTSSLLSTWNPASFTVILGIVVTFYGLSSLCSFKLSSPGSGESWISPFVGMVSGGITGLTGVFVVPAIGYLQSLRMEKDELIQAMGLWFTIATLSLAFSLKDHGLFADDLGWISLMAVLPALLGMWVGRILRPKLSESAFRRLFFVGLTLLGVYISVSTIVTG
;
A
#
# COMPACT_ATOMS: atom_id res chain seq x y z
N MET A 1 -5.44 -15.00 -23.23
CA MET A 1 -5.23 -13.84 -22.34
C MET A 1 -6.07 -12.70 -22.87
N ASN A 2 -7.06 -12.21 -22.12
CA ASN A 2 -7.91 -11.11 -22.58
C ASN A 2 -7.07 -9.83 -22.63
N TYR A 3 -6.80 -9.32 -23.83
CA TYR A 3 -6.04 -8.09 -24.07
C TYR A 3 -6.58 -6.93 -23.22
N ASP A 4 -7.90 -6.89 -23.02
CA ASP A 4 -8.58 -5.88 -22.21
C ASP A 4 -8.07 -5.83 -20.76
N VAL A 5 -7.81 -6.99 -20.15
CA VAL A 5 -7.31 -7.06 -18.76
C VAL A 5 -5.90 -6.51 -18.67
N VAL A 6 -5.03 -6.82 -19.65
CA VAL A 6 -3.65 -6.32 -19.66
C VAL A 6 -3.62 -4.81 -19.84
N VAL A 7 -4.42 -4.27 -20.77
CA VAL A 7 -4.54 -2.82 -20.99
C VAL A 7 -5.10 -2.12 -19.76
N PHE A 8 -6.14 -2.68 -19.14
CA PHE A 8 -6.73 -2.17 -17.91
C PHE A 8 -5.69 -2.12 -16.78
N VAL A 9 -5.01 -3.23 -16.50
CA VAL A 9 -3.97 -3.32 -15.47
C VAL A 9 -2.84 -2.32 -15.76
N ALA A 10 -2.36 -2.24 -17.00
CA ALA A 10 -1.33 -1.27 -17.38
C ALA A 10 -1.76 0.19 -17.12
N ALA A 11 -3.00 0.54 -17.46
CA ALA A 11 -3.54 1.89 -17.19
C ALA A 11 -3.61 2.18 -15.68
N ILE A 12 -4.05 1.23 -14.87
CA ILE A 12 -4.12 1.40 -13.42
C ILE A 12 -2.71 1.54 -12.81
N PHE A 13 -1.75 0.73 -13.22
CA PHE A 13 -0.38 0.85 -12.71
C PHE A 13 0.32 2.12 -13.19
N LEU A 14 0.02 2.61 -14.40
CA LEU A 14 0.49 3.91 -14.88
C LEU A 14 -0.06 5.05 -13.99
N LEU A 15 -1.36 5.02 -13.68
CA LEU A 15 -2.00 5.99 -12.79
C LEU A 15 -1.43 5.91 -11.36
N ALA A 16 -1.39 4.71 -10.78
CA ALA A 16 -0.88 4.46 -9.43
C ALA A 16 0.60 4.82 -9.30
N GLY A 17 1.39 4.52 -10.34
CA GLY A 17 2.76 4.96 -10.49
C GLY A 17 2.87 6.49 -10.52
N CYS A 18 2.05 7.18 -11.30
CA CYS A 18 2.03 8.64 -11.36
C CYS A 18 1.73 9.28 -9.99
N VAL A 19 0.73 8.76 -9.29
CA VAL A 19 0.45 9.15 -7.89
C VAL A 19 1.70 8.94 -7.02
N LYS A 20 2.30 7.76 -7.04
CA LYS A 20 3.53 7.49 -6.26
C LYS A 20 4.70 8.41 -6.65
N GLY A 21 4.85 8.78 -7.91
CA GLY A 21 5.85 9.74 -8.38
C GLY A 21 5.63 11.16 -7.83
N LEU A 22 4.37 11.55 -7.64
CA LEU A 22 3.98 12.86 -7.12
C LEU A 22 4.10 12.96 -5.59
N ILE A 23 3.58 11.97 -4.86
CA ILE A 23 3.47 12.02 -3.39
C ILE A 23 4.45 11.09 -2.65
N GLY A 24 5.17 10.21 -3.35
CA GLY A 24 6.16 9.28 -2.79
C GLY A 24 5.61 7.94 -2.30
N PHE A 25 4.29 7.77 -2.23
CA PHE A 25 3.61 6.54 -1.80
C PHE A 25 2.26 6.38 -2.51
N GLY A 26 1.54 5.30 -2.20
CA GLY A 26 0.15 5.13 -2.65
C GLY A 26 -0.05 4.24 -3.87
N LEU A 27 1.02 3.75 -4.53
CA LEU A 27 0.90 2.78 -5.62
C LEU A 27 0.07 1.56 -5.18
N PRO A 28 0.42 0.84 -4.08
CA PRO A 28 -0.38 -0.28 -3.59
C PRO A 28 -1.84 0.08 -3.34
N THR A 29 -2.07 1.19 -2.65
CA THR A 29 -3.41 1.61 -2.25
C THR A 29 -4.30 1.91 -3.44
N VAL A 30 -3.79 2.65 -4.43
CA VAL A 30 -4.56 2.99 -5.64
C VAL A 30 -4.78 1.76 -6.49
N SER A 31 -3.74 0.96 -6.75
CA SER A 31 -3.87 -0.21 -7.60
C SER A 31 -4.83 -1.24 -6.99
N ILE A 32 -4.69 -1.54 -5.70
CA ILE A 32 -5.54 -2.53 -5.02
C ILE A 32 -6.99 -2.02 -4.94
N ALA A 33 -7.21 -0.78 -4.52
CA ALA A 33 -8.56 -0.23 -4.39
C ALA A 33 -9.33 -0.25 -5.71
N ILE A 34 -8.67 0.06 -6.83
CA ILE A 34 -9.34 0.03 -8.14
C ILE A 34 -9.49 -1.41 -8.63
N ILE A 35 -8.41 -2.20 -8.68
CA ILE A 35 -8.45 -3.55 -9.28
C ILE A 35 -9.38 -4.49 -8.49
N ALA A 36 -9.45 -4.35 -7.16
CA ALA A 36 -10.30 -5.20 -6.33
C ALA A 36 -11.80 -5.09 -6.69
N THR A 37 -12.24 -3.95 -7.24
CA THR A 37 -13.63 -3.77 -7.67
C THR A 37 -14.00 -4.50 -8.95
N PHE A 38 -13.01 -4.88 -9.77
CA PHE A 38 -13.23 -5.50 -11.08
C PHE A 38 -12.78 -6.96 -11.14
N LEU A 39 -11.63 -7.27 -10.53
CA LEU A 39 -11.00 -8.59 -10.63
C LEU A 39 -11.07 -9.40 -9.34
N GLY A 40 -11.38 -8.75 -8.20
CA GLY A 40 -11.30 -9.36 -6.89
C GLY A 40 -10.06 -8.92 -6.09
N LEU A 41 -10.16 -9.06 -4.76
CA LEU A 41 -9.15 -8.57 -3.83
C LEU A 41 -7.83 -9.33 -3.95
N ILE A 42 -7.89 -10.66 -4.07
CA ILE A 42 -6.71 -11.52 -4.13
C ILE A 42 -5.93 -11.25 -5.42
N GLU A 43 -6.63 -11.12 -6.54
CA GLU A 43 -6.10 -10.79 -7.86
C GLU A 43 -5.41 -9.42 -7.82
N ALA A 44 -6.05 -8.42 -7.20
CA ALA A 44 -5.50 -7.09 -7.02
C ALA A 44 -4.19 -7.11 -6.20
N MET A 45 -4.16 -7.91 -5.12
CA MET A 45 -2.98 -8.08 -4.28
C MET A 45 -1.83 -8.75 -5.06
N THR A 46 -2.10 -9.83 -5.78
CA THR A 46 -1.11 -10.55 -6.61
C THR A 46 -0.52 -9.67 -7.72
N LEU A 47 -1.36 -8.94 -8.45
CA LEU A 47 -0.93 -8.01 -9.51
C LEU A 47 -0.07 -6.87 -8.98
N MET A 48 -0.25 -6.48 -7.73
CA MET A 48 0.52 -5.41 -7.09
C MET A 48 1.92 -5.84 -6.65
N LEU A 49 2.15 -7.13 -6.38
CA LEU A 49 3.37 -7.63 -5.71
C LEU A 49 4.66 -7.16 -6.38
N LEU A 50 4.86 -7.47 -7.67
CA LEU A 50 6.12 -7.13 -8.35
C LEU A 50 6.31 -5.61 -8.56
N PRO A 51 5.32 -4.85 -9.05
CA PRO A 51 5.45 -3.40 -9.18
C PRO A 51 5.73 -2.71 -7.84
N SER A 52 5.06 -3.12 -6.77
CA SER A 52 5.31 -2.59 -5.43
C SER A 52 6.72 -2.96 -4.95
N LEU A 53 7.10 -4.24 -5.06
CA LEU A 53 8.38 -4.72 -4.55
C LEU A 53 9.54 -3.98 -5.21
N ILE A 54 9.55 -3.89 -6.55
CA ILE A 54 10.65 -3.27 -7.30
C ILE A 54 10.75 -1.78 -6.97
N THR A 55 9.62 -1.07 -6.99
CA THR A 55 9.62 0.38 -6.77
C THR A 55 9.96 0.76 -5.33
N ASN A 56 9.55 -0.04 -4.36
CA ASN A 56 9.82 0.20 -2.94
C ASN A 56 11.18 -0.32 -2.49
N LEU A 57 11.70 -1.40 -3.08
CA LEU A 57 13.05 -1.89 -2.81
C LEU A 57 14.08 -0.84 -3.22
N TRP A 58 13.95 -0.29 -4.43
CA TRP A 58 14.79 0.83 -4.86
C TRP A 58 14.70 2.01 -3.89
N GLN A 59 13.48 2.40 -3.49
CA GLN A 59 13.26 3.49 -2.56
C GLN A 59 13.84 3.23 -1.15
N GLY A 60 13.84 1.98 -0.68
CA GLY A 60 14.37 1.59 0.63
C GLY A 60 15.89 1.44 0.67
N LEU A 61 16.53 1.14 -0.46
CA LEU A 61 17.99 0.99 -0.55
C LEU A 61 18.71 2.33 -0.77
N VAL A 62 18.05 3.31 -1.39
CA VAL A 62 18.62 4.64 -1.63
C VAL A 62 18.38 5.55 -0.41
N GLY A 63 19.42 6.22 0.07
CA GLY A 63 19.31 7.24 1.14
C GLY A 63 20.37 7.16 2.25
N GLY A 64 21.22 6.13 2.31
CA GLY A 64 22.36 6.06 3.25
C GLY A 64 21.99 5.79 4.71
N HIS A 65 20.71 5.73 5.09
CA HIS A 65 20.26 5.50 6.47
C HIS A 65 19.80 4.05 6.75
N LEU A 66 20.05 3.12 5.83
CA LEU A 66 19.51 1.76 5.84
C LEU A 66 19.68 1.04 7.19
N ILE A 67 20.91 0.93 7.69
CA ILE A 67 21.22 0.19 8.92
C ILE A 67 20.54 0.84 10.14
N ARG A 68 20.52 2.18 10.18
CA ARG A 68 19.88 2.94 11.26
C ARG A 68 18.37 2.71 11.27
N LEU A 69 17.74 2.77 10.10
CA LEU A 69 16.30 2.59 9.95
C LEU A 69 15.86 1.17 10.29
N ILE A 70 16.60 0.16 9.83
CA ILE A 70 16.36 -1.23 10.23
C ILE A 70 16.45 -1.36 11.75
N ARG A 71 17.52 -0.85 12.38
CA ARG A 71 17.69 -0.95 13.84
C ARG A 71 16.62 -0.18 14.63
N ARG A 72 16.11 0.93 14.11
CA ARG A 72 15.08 1.73 14.79
C ARG A 72 13.68 1.13 14.63
N CYS A 73 13.35 0.67 13.43
CA CYS A 73 12.01 0.21 13.05
C CYS A 73 11.84 -1.32 13.05
N TRP A 74 12.86 -2.09 13.48
CA TRP A 74 12.85 -3.55 13.39
C TRP A 74 11.61 -4.20 14.02
N SER A 75 11.15 -3.70 15.17
CA SER A 75 10.00 -4.28 15.87
C SER A 75 8.71 -4.07 15.07
N MET A 76 8.49 -2.87 14.55
CA MET A 76 7.39 -2.60 13.61
C MET A 76 7.46 -3.51 12.39
N PHE A 77 8.65 -3.71 11.82
CA PHE A 77 8.84 -4.53 10.61
C PHE A 77 8.55 -6.00 10.85
N ILE A 78 9.11 -6.59 11.90
CA ILE A 78 8.91 -8.01 12.23
C ILE A 78 7.44 -8.26 12.60
N LEU A 79 6.89 -7.46 13.52
CA LEU A 79 5.51 -7.66 13.95
C LEU A 79 4.52 -7.39 12.80
N GLY A 80 4.82 -6.43 11.93
CA GLY A 80 4.03 -6.20 10.72
C GLY A 80 4.06 -7.38 9.75
N ALA A 81 5.22 -7.99 9.50
CA ALA A 81 5.32 -9.18 8.67
C ALA A 81 4.58 -10.38 9.29
N VAL A 82 4.77 -10.62 10.58
CA VAL A 82 4.10 -11.72 11.29
C VAL A 82 2.57 -11.57 11.24
N PHE A 83 2.05 -10.38 11.52
CA PHE A 83 0.61 -10.15 11.51
C PHE A 83 0.02 -10.12 10.09
N THR A 84 0.79 -9.69 9.09
CA THR A 84 0.38 -9.81 7.68
C THR A 84 0.19 -11.28 7.32
N TRP A 85 1.17 -12.12 7.63
CA TRP A 85 1.09 -13.56 7.37
C TRP A 85 -0.07 -14.22 8.13
N PHE A 86 -0.20 -13.91 9.43
CA PHE A 86 -1.25 -14.48 10.27
C PHE A 86 -2.65 -14.08 9.80
N THR A 87 -2.91 -12.79 9.57
CA THR A 87 -4.27 -12.31 9.26
C THR A 87 -4.71 -12.65 7.84
N SER A 88 -3.80 -12.71 6.88
CA SER A 88 -4.15 -13.12 5.50
C SER A 88 -4.59 -14.58 5.39
N SER A 89 -4.32 -15.44 6.38
CA SER A 89 -4.92 -16.79 6.45
C SER A 89 -6.46 -16.74 6.51
N LEU A 90 -7.05 -15.63 6.98
CA LEU A 90 -8.49 -15.45 7.01
C LEU A 90 -9.08 -15.28 5.59
N LEU A 91 -8.28 -14.84 4.61
CA LEU A 91 -8.71 -14.72 3.21
C LEU A 91 -9.05 -16.07 2.57
N SER A 92 -8.46 -17.18 3.05
CA SER A 92 -8.74 -18.53 2.53
C SER A 92 -9.92 -19.22 3.20
N THR A 93 -10.41 -18.68 4.33
CA THR A 93 -11.43 -19.34 5.16
C THR A 93 -12.75 -18.58 5.21
N TRP A 94 -12.74 -17.26 5.04
CA TRP A 94 -13.92 -16.40 5.14
C TRP A 94 -14.36 -15.86 3.78
N ASN A 95 -15.55 -15.26 3.72
CA ASN A 95 -16.10 -14.69 2.48
C ASN A 95 -15.21 -13.55 1.94
N PRO A 96 -14.68 -13.64 0.70
CA PRO A 96 -13.87 -12.60 0.07
C PRO A 96 -14.54 -11.21 0.04
N ALA A 97 -15.87 -11.14 -0.13
CA ALA A 97 -16.61 -9.88 -0.15
C ALA A 97 -16.47 -9.10 1.16
N SER A 98 -16.40 -9.78 2.30
CA SER A 98 -16.19 -9.15 3.62
C SER A 98 -14.88 -8.37 3.67
N PHE A 99 -13.80 -8.93 3.10
CA PHE A 99 -12.49 -8.28 3.07
C PHE A 99 -12.44 -7.13 2.08
N THR A 100 -13.17 -7.21 0.96
CA THR A 100 -13.36 -6.07 0.06
C THR A 100 -14.10 -4.93 0.73
N VAL A 101 -15.12 -5.21 1.56
CA VAL A 101 -15.79 -4.18 2.38
C VAL A 101 -14.81 -3.55 3.39
N ILE A 102 -14.00 -4.38 4.07
CA ILE A 102 -12.96 -3.90 5.01
C ILE A 102 -11.94 -3.02 4.28
N LEU A 103 -11.50 -3.40 3.09
CA LEU A 103 -10.64 -2.58 2.23
C LEU A 103 -11.29 -1.20 1.99
N GLY A 104 -12.55 -1.16 1.57
CA GLY A 104 -13.27 0.10 1.35
C GLY A 104 -13.35 0.98 2.60
N ILE A 105 -13.60 0.38 3.78
CA ILE A 105 -13.62 1.09 5.07
C ILE A 105 -12.24 1.66 5.40
N VAL A 106 -11.18 0.85 5.27
CA VAL A 106 -9.79 1.27 5.55
C VAL A 106 -9.38 2.42 4.63
N VAL A 107 -9.68 2.31 3.34
CA VAL A 107 -9.37 3.33 2.33
C VAL A 107 -10.15 4.62 2.60
N THR A 108 -11.44 4.52 2.96
CA THR A 108 -12.28 5.66 3.33
C THR A 108 -11.73 6.39 4.55
N PHE A 109 -11.45 5.64 5.63
CA PHE A 109 -10.92 6.17 6.87
C PHE A 109 -9.55 6.83 6.65
N TYR A 110 -8.69 6.22 5.83
CA TYR A 110 -7.40 6.81 5.49
C TYR A 110 -7.53 8.13 4.73
N GLY A 111 -8.41 8.19 3.72
CA GLY A 111 -8.67 9.42 2.99
C GLY A 111 -9.22 10.52 3.89
N LEU A 112 -10.20 10.22 4.74
CA LEU A 112 -10.81 11.18 5.66
C LEU A 112 -9.82 11.71 6.70
N SER A 113 -9.08 10.82 7.36
CA SER A 113 -8.06 11.21 8.36
C SER A 113 -6.97 12.09 7.75
N SER A 114 -6.58 11.81 6.50
CA SER A 114 -5.60 12.61 5.76
C SER A 114 -6.15 13.98 5.34
N LEU A 115 -7.43 14.09 4.98
CA LEU A 115 -8.10 15.36 4.68
C LEU A 115 -8.25 16.24 5.93
N CYS A 116 -8.59 15.63 7.07
CA CYS A 116 -8.65 16.31 8.36
C CYS A 116 -7.27 16.69 8.93
N SER A 117 -6.19 16.40 8.20
CA SER A 117 -4.81 16.69 8.62
C SER A 117 -4.46 16.10 9.98
N PHE A 118 -4.98 14.91 10.29
CA PHE A 118 -4.68 14.24 11.55
C PHE A 118 -3.18 13.92 11.63
N LYS A 119 -2.47 14.54 12.58
CA LYS A 119 -1.04 14.33 12.81
C LYS A 119 -0.86 13.56 14.11
N LEU A 120 -0.17 12.43 14.03
CA LEU A 120 0.25 11.71 15.22
C LEU A 120 1.35 12.49 15.94
N SER A 121 1.25 12.56 17.27
CA SER A 121 2.29 13.15 18.11
C SER A 121 3.54 12.29 18.09
N SER A 122 4.70 12.92 18.34
CA SER A 122 5.96 12.17 18.45
C SER A 122 5.85 11.12 19.57
N PRO A 123 6.24 9.86 19.34
CA PRO A 123 6.11 8.80 20.33
C PRO A 123 7.05 8.97 21.53
N GLY A 124 8.15 9.74 21.39
CA GLY A 124 9.08 10.02 22.48
C GLY A 124 9.61 8.75 23.16
N SER A 125 9.55 8.68 24.49
CA SER A 125 9.94 7.49 25.27
C SER A 125 9.04 6.27 25.03
N GLY A 126 7.83 6.46 24.47
CA GLY A 126 6.89 5.40 24.13
C GLY A 126 7.21 4.69 22.81
N GLU A 127 8.24 5.10 22.05
CA GLU A 127 8.59 4.51 20.75
C GLU A 127 8.76 2.98 20.84
N SER A 128 9.34 2.47 21.92
CA SER A 128 9.56 1.03 22.14
C SER A 128 8.27 0.19 22.19
N TRP A 129 7.16 0.78 22.64
CA TRP A 129 5.85 0.12 22.72
C TRP A 129 4.95 0.46 21.53
N ILE A 130 5.01 1.69 21.04
CA ILE A 130 4.20 2.15 19.91
C ILE A 130 4.67 1.47 18.61
N SER A 131 5.98 1.32 18.40
CA SER A 131 6.55 0.68 17.21
C SER A 131 6.00 -0.74 16.93
N PRO A 132 6.10 -1.71 17.87
CA PRO A 132 5.56 -3.05 17.64
C PRO A 132 4.03 -3.05 17.50
N PHE A 133 3.31 -2.22 18.26
CA PHE A 133 1.84 -2.12 18.14
C PHE A 133 1.42 -1.61 16.75
N VAL A 134 2.07 -0.56 16.26
CA VAL A 134 1.88 -0.06 14.89
C VAL A 134 2.20 -1.16 13.88
N GLY A 135 3.26 -1.93 14.09
CA GLY A 135 3.58 -3.11 13.30
C GLY A 135 2.42 -4.09 13.24
N MET A 136 1.93 -4.56 14.39
CA MET A 136 0.83 -5.53 14.49
C MET A 136 -0.44 -5.03 13.77
N VAL A 137 -0.86 -3.79 14.03
CA VAL A 137 -2.08 -3.21 13.42
C VAL A 137 -1.89 -3.03 11.91
N SER A 138 -0.74 -2.48 11.48
CA SER A 138 -0.48 -2.27 10.05
C SER A 138 -0.36 -3.59 9.31
N GLY A 139 0.25 -4.60 9.93
CA GLY A 139 0.35 -5.95 9.41
C GLY A 139 -1.01 -6.62 9.30
N GLY A 140 -1.86 -6.48 10.33
CA GLY A 140 -3.22 -7.01 10.30
C GLY A 140 -4.05 -6.40 9.17
N ILE A 141 -4.03 -5.08 9.03
CA ILE A 141 -4.70 -4.39 7.92
C ILE A 141 -4.11 -4.84 6.57
N THR A 142 -2.79 -4.96 6.48
CA THR A 142 -2.09 -5.39 5.28
C THR A 142 -2.51 -6.81 4.86
N GLY A 143 -2.56 -7.76 5.78
CA GLY A 143 -2.95 -9.14 5.49
C GLY A 143 -4.42 -9.24 5.05
N LEU A 144 -5.29 -8.42 5.62
CA LEU A 144 -6.73 -8.45 5.32
C LEU A 144 -7.13 -7.68 4.06
N THR A 145 -6.35 -6.68 3.65
CA THR A 145 -6.77 -5.72 2.60
C THR A 145 -5.71 -5.42 1.55
N GLY A 146 -4.46 -5.81 1.78
CA GLY A 146 -3.31 -5.39 0.98
C GLY A 146 -2.93 -3.91 1.11
N VAL A 147 -3.57 -3.15 2.02
CA VAL A 147 -3.26 -1.73 2.24
C VAL A 147 -2.11 -1.57 3.23
N PHE A 148 -0.99 -0.99 2.78
CA PHE A 148 0.21 -0.86 3.60
C PHE A 148 0.31 0.46 4.39
N VAL A 149 -0.66 1.36 4.24
CA VAL A 149 -0.45 2.78 4.59
C VAL A 149 -0.88 3.15 6.03
N VAL A 150 -1.87 2.47 6.59
CA VAL A 150 -2.42 2.78 7.92
C VAL A 150 -2.14 1.66 8.91
N PRO A 151 -1.74 1.96 10.16
CA PRO A 151 -1.24 3.24 10.68
C PRO A 151 0.23 3.55 10.35
N ALA A 152 0.94 2.65 9.66
CA ALA A 152 2.38 2.72 9.40
C ALA A 152 2.90 4.08 8.92
N ILE A 153 2.32 4.69 7.88
CA ILE A 153 2.83 5.97 7.35
C ILE A 153 2.70 7.08 8.39
N GLY A 154 1.56 7.15 9.08
CA GLY A 154 1.33 8.17 10.11
C GLY A 154 2.37 8.06 11.23
N TYR A 155 2.68 6.83 11.64
CA TYR A 155 3.72 6.58 12.63
C TYR A 155 5.10 6.99 12.12
N LEU A 156 5.51 6.57 10.92
CA LEU A 156 6.80 6.95 10.34
C LEU A 156 6.94 8.48 10.20
N GLN A 157 5.86 9.18 9.84
CA GLN A 157 5.82 10.65 9.82
C GLN A 157 5.94 11.27 11.22
N SER A 158 5.38 10.63 12.25
CA SER A 158 5.46 11.10 13.64
C SER A 158 6.88 11.03 14.23
N LEU A 159 7.76 10.19 13.67
CA LEU A 159 9.16 10.07 14.07
C LEU A 159 10.01 11.30 13.68
N ARG A 160 9.45 12.24 12.91
CA ARG A 160 10.07 13.52 12.49
C ARG A 160 11.46 13.35 11.85
N MET A 161 11.60 12.28 11.06
CA MET A 161 12.78 12.03 10.23
C MET A 161 12.92 13.10 9.14
N GLU A 162 14.14 13.30 8.66
CA GLU A 162 14.37 14.10 7.46
C GLU A 162 13.67 13.48 6.25
N LYS A 163 13.42 14.29 5.22
CA LYS A 163 12.62 13.87 4.05
C LYS A 163 13.16 12.59 3.41
N ASP A 164 14.47 12.50 3.20
CA ASP A 164 15.09 11.35 2.53
C ASP A 164 15.10 10.11 3.43
N GLU A 165 15.33 10.29 4.73
CA GLU A 165 15.24 9.22 5.74
C GLU A 165 13.80 8.67 5.86
N LEU A 166 12.78 9.54 5.83
CA LEU A 166 11.37 9.14 5.84
C LEU A 166 11.00 8.37 4.56
N ILE A 167 11.40 8.87 3.39
CA ILE A 167 11.18 8.19 2.10
C ILE A 167 11.81 6.80 2.11
N GLN A 168 13.03 6.68 2.64
CA GLN A 168 13.74 5.42 2.77
C GLN A 168 13.03 4.46 3.75
N ALA A 169 12.59 4.96 4.91
CA ALA A 169 11.86 4.18 5.90
C ALA A 169 10.54 3.61 5.35
N MET A 170 9.81 4.42 4.57
CA MET A 170 8.59 3.98 3.88
C MET A 170 8.89 2.92 2.82
N GLY A 171 9.99 3.07 2.07
CA GLY A 171 10.46 2.07 1.11
C GLY A 171 10.74 0.73 1.78
N LEU A 172 11.42 0.73 2.93
CA LEU A 172 11.69 -0.48 3.71
C LEU A 172 10.41 -1.13 4.22
N TRP A 173 9.50 -0.34 4.82
CA TRP A 173 8.23 -0.85 5.30
C TRP A 173 7.42 -1.50 4.17
N PHE A 174 7.24 -0.80 3.04
CA PHE A 174 6.47 -1.35 1.92
C PHE A 174 7.14 -2.57 1.29
N THR A 175 8.47 -2.63 1.28
CA THR A 175 9.21 -3.82 0.81
C THR A 175 8.90 -5.02 1.70
N ILE A 176 9.02 -4.86 3.03
CA ILE A 176 8.78 -5.93 4.00
C ILE A 176 7.32 -6.37 3.98
N ALA A 177 6.37 -5.43 3.95
CA ALA A 177 4.94 -5.71 3.83
C ALA A 177 4.62 -6.45 2.52
N THR A 178 5.21 -6.04 1.39
CA THR A 178 5.01 -6.71 0.10
C THR A 178 5.57 -8.13 0.09
N LEU A 179 6.79 -8.33 0.62
CA LEU A 179 7.40 -9.67 0.71
C LEU A 179 6.60 -10.59 1.63
N SER A 180 6.18 -10.08 2.79
CA SER A 180 5.35 -10.83 3.72
C SER A 180 4.01 -11.20 3.09
N LEU A 181 3.38 -10.27 2.37
CA LEU A 181 2.13 -10.54 1.69
C LEU A 181 2.28 -11.55 0.55
N ALA A 182 3.32 -11.42 -0.27
CA ALA A 182 3.64 -12.38 -1.34
C ALA A 182 3.85 -13.80 -0.78
N PHE A 183 4.64 -13.90 0.29
CA PHE A 183 4.87 -15.16 0.98
C PHE A 183 3.55 -15.74 1.50
N SER A 184 2.73 -14.92 2.14
CA SER A 184 1.48 -15.39 2.73
C SER A 184 0.43 -15.83 1.71
N LEU A 185 0.26 -15.08 0.61
CA LEU A 185 -0.64 -15.50 -0.46
C LEU A 185 -0.21 -16.84 -1.06
N LYS A 186 1.10 -17.05 -1.23
CA LYS A 186 1.63 -18.32 -1.71
C LYS A 186 1.42 -19.47 -0.71
N ASP A 187 1.75 -19.22 0.57
CA ASP A 187 1.66 -20.20 1.65
C ASP A 187 0.21 -20.69 1.88
N HIS A 188 -0.76 -19.77 1.81
CA HIS A 188 -2.19 -20.08 1.96
C HIS A 188 -2.88 -20.53 0.66
N GLY A 189 -2.13 -20.74 -0.43
CA GLY A 189 -2.69 -21.20 -1.72
C GLY A 189 -3.59 -20.18 -2.42
N LEU A 190 -3.45 -18.90 -2.10
CA LEU A 190 -4.21 -17.77 -2.65
C LEU A 190 -3.48 -17.07 -3.81
N PHE A 191 -2.24 -17.46 -4.09
CA PHE A 191 -1.47 -16.85 -5.16
C PHE A 191 -2.04 -17.23 -6.54
N ALA A 192 -2.65 -16.26 -7.22
CA ALA A 192 -3.10 -16.39 -8.60
C ALA A 192 -1.90 -16.52 -9.55
N ASP A 193 -1.42 -17.76 -9.74
CA ASP A 193 -0.21 -18.08 -10.53
C ASP A 193 -0.28 -17.56 -11.97
N ASP A 194 -1.48 -17.51 -12.56
CA ASP A 194 -1.75 -16.99 -13.89
C ASP A 194 -1.54 -15.47 -14.02
N LEU A 195 -1.61 -14.73 -12.90
CA LEU A 195 -1.41 -13.28 -12.85
C LEU A 195 0.06 -12.89 -12.61
N GLY A 196 0.95 -13.83 -12.32
CA GLY A 196 2.37 -13.55 -12.06
C GLY A 196 3.06 -12.83 -13.23
N TRP A 197 2.80 -13.27 -14.47
CA TRP A 197 3.33 -12.61 -15.67
C TRP A 197 2.73 -11.24 -15.90
N ILE A 198 1.44 -11.04 -15.59
CA ILE A 198 0.78 -9.73 -15.72
C ILE A 198 1.33 -8.75 -14.67
N SER A 199 1.57 -9.22 -13.44
CA SER A 199 2.25 -8.47 -12.38
C SER A 199 3.64 -8.01 -12.83
N LEU A 200 4.40 -8.89 -13.50
CA LEU A 200 5.70 -8.53 -14.05
C LEU A 200 5.58 -7.47 -15.16
N MET A 201 4.65 -7.65 -16.10
CA MET A 201 4.42 -6.67 -17.17
C MET A 201 3.97 -5.31 -16.62
N ALA A 202 3.22 -5.30 -15.53
CA ALA A 202 2.75 -4.09 -14.85
C ALA A 202 3.86 -3.26 -14.19
N VAL A 203 5.07 -3.81 -14.03
CA VAL A 203 6.24 -3.08 -13.53
C VAL A 203 6.60 -1.91 -14.45
N LEU A 204 6.59 -2.14 -15.76
CA LEU A 204 6.92 -1.10 -16.75
C LEU A 204 5.97 0.11 -16.68
N PRO A 205 4.63 -0.04 -16.79
CA PRO A 205 3.73 1.10 -16.65
C PRO A 205 3.81 1.74 -15.26
N ALA A 206 4.03 0.98 -14.17
CA ALA A 206 4.25 1.57 -12.85
C ALA A 206 5.48 2.49 -12.80
N LEU A 207 6.61 2.05 -13.37
CA LEU A 207 7.84 2.83 -13.46
C LEU A 207 7.66 4.08 -14.35
N LEU A 208 7.02 3.91 -15.51
CA LEU A 208 6.69 5.03 -16.41
C LEU A 208 5.79 6.05 -15.71
N GLY A 209 4.77 5.57 -15.00
CA GLY A 209 3.88 6.40 -14.20
C GLY A 209 4.66 7.20 -13.18
N MET A 210 5.51 6.56 -12.39
CA MET A 210 6.35 7.28 -11.41
C MET A 210 7.24 8.32 -12.05
N TRP A 211 7.84 8.03 -13.20
CA TRP A 211 8.65 8.98 -13.93
C TRP A 211 7.84 10.22 -14.37
N VAL A 212 6.66 10.00 -14.95
CA VAL A 212 5.71 11.08 -15.29
C VAL A 212 5.34 11.89 -14.05
N GLY A 213 4.98 11.22 -12.95
CA GLY A 213 4.62 11.86 -11.70
C GLY A 213 5.74 12.75 -11.15
N ARG A 214 7.00 12.30 -11.22
CA ARG A 214 8.17 13.10 -10.80
C ARG A 214 8.36 14.35 -11.65
N ILE A 215 8.12 14.27 -12.97
CA ILE A 215 8.20 15.42 -13.89
C ILE A 215 7.09 16.43 -13.62
N LEU A 216 5.90 15.96 -13.28
CA LEU A 216 4.75 16.81 -12.98
C LEU A 216 4.83 17.45 -11.59
N ARG A 217 5.48 16.79 -10.63
CA ARG A 217 5.60 17.24 -9.24
C ARG A 217 5.99 18.72 -9.08
N PRO A 218 7.05 19.25 -9.70
CA PRO A 218 7.42 20.66 -9.54
C PRO A 218 6.43 21.65 -10.18
N LYS A 219 5.53 21.18 -11.06
CA LYS A 219 4.54 22.01 -11.76
C LYS A 219 3.19 22.09 -11.05
N LEU A 220 2.99 21.27 -10.01
CA LEU A 220 1.71 21.13 -9.32
C LEU A 220 1.82 21.61 -7.88
N SER A 221 0.76 22.23 -7.38
CA SER A 221 0.63 22.50 -5.94
C SER A 221 0.53 21.17 -5.19
N GLU A 222 1.56 20.82 -4.42
CA GLU A 222 1.61 19.56 -3.66
C GLU A 222 0.41 19.44 -2.70
N SER A 223 -0.02 20.54 -2.08
CA SER A 223 -1.18 20.55 -1.19
C SER A 223 -2.49 20.33 -1.92
N ALA A 224 -2.70 20.98 -3.08
CA ALA A 224 -3.90 20.80 -3.88
C ALA A 224 -4.01 19.38 -4.44
N PHE A 225 -2.90 18.83 -4.94
CA PHE A 225 -2.86 17.46 -5.46
C PHE A 225 -3.11 16.44 -4.34
N ARG A 226 -2.47 16.59 -3.17
CA ARG A 226 -2.72 15.70 -2.03
C ARG A 226 -4.18 15.75 -1.58
N ARG A 227 -4.79 16.94 -1.54
CA ARG A 227 -6.21 17.08 -1.20
C ARG A 227 -7.10 16.37 -2.21
N LEU A 228 -6.89 16.58 -3.50
CA LEU A 228 -7.64 15.91 -4.56
C LEU A 228 -7.48 14.39 -4.49
N PHE A 229 -6.25 13.92 -4.29
CA PHE A 229 -5.93 12.50 -4.12
C PHE A 229 -6.73 11.87 -2.97
N PHE A 230 -6.73 12.49 -1.79
CA PHE A 230 -7.45 11.93 -0.64
C PHE A 230 -8.97 12.05 -0.77
N VAL A 231 -9.50 13.08 -1.43
CA VAL A 231 -10.93 13.14 -1.80
C VAL A 231 -11.28 11.96 -2.71
N GLY A 232 -10.53 11.75 -3.78
CA GLY A 232 -10.74 10.63 -4.69
C GLY A 232 -10.63 9.28 -3.99
N LEU A 233 -9.65 9.14 -3.09
CA LEU A 233 -9.45 7.93 -2.29
C LEU A 233 -10.63 7.67 -1.34
N THR A 234 -11.14 8.69 -0.66
CA THR A 234 -12.34 8.58 0.19
C THR A 234 -13.55 8.14 -0.63
N LEU A 235 -13.81 8.78 -1.77
CA LEU A 235 -14.93 8.43 -2.64
C LEU A 235 -14.81 7.00 -3.17
N LEU A 236 -13.61 6.59 -3.57
CA LEU A 236 -13.34 5.22 -4.01
C LEU A 236 -13.56 4.20 -2.89
N GLY A 237 -13.11 4.49 -1.67
CA GLY A 237 -13.36 3.63 -0.51
C GLY A 237 -14.85 3.45 -0.22
N VAL A 238 -15.62 4.53 -0.23
CA VAL A 238 -17.08 4.49 -0.04
C VAL A 238 -17.74 3.67 -1.15
N TYR A 239 -17.34 3.90 -2.41
CA TYR A 239 -17.83 3.14 -3.55
C TYR A 239 -17.58 1.64 -3.36
N ILE A 240 -16.35 1.22 -3.04
CA ILE A 240 -15.98 -0.19 -2.81
C ILE A 240 -16.89 -0.83 -1.76
N SER A 241 -17.05 -0.19 -0.60
CA SER A 241 -17.88 -0.74 0.48
C SER A 241 -19.34 -0.85 0.07
N VAL A 242 -19.92 0.20 -0.51
CA VAL A 242 -21.34 0.22 -0.89
C VAL A 242 -21.63 -0.74 -2.04
N SER A 243 -20.80 -0.74 -3.09
CA SER A 243 -21.00 -1.62 -4.25
C SER A 243 -20.96 -3.07 -3.82
N THR A 244 -19.99 -3.45 -2.98
CA THR A 244 -19.83 -4.84 -2.52
C THR A 244 -21.01 -5.31 -1.67
N ILE A 245 -21.57 -4.45 -0.81
CA ILE A 245 -22.76 -4.77 0.00
C ILE A 245 -24.01 -4.91 -0.86
N VAL A 246 -24.13 -4.12 -1.93
CA VAL A 246 -25.32 -4.16 -2.81
C VAL A 246 -25.29 -5.37 -3.74
N THR A 247 -24.11 -5.80 -4.17
CA THR A 247 -23.96 -6.93 -5.12
C THR A 247 -23.76 -8.30 -4.45
N GLY A 248 -23.37 -8.33 -3.17
CA GLY A 248 -23.09 -9.54 -2.41
C GLY A 248 -24.29 -10.06 -1.63
#